data_AF-A0A1D9BD83-F1
#
_entry.id   AF-A0A1D9BD83-F1
#
_cell.length_a   1.000
_cell.length_b   1.000
_cell.length_c   1.000
_cell.angle_alpha   90.00
_cell.angle_beta   90.00
_cell.angle_gamma   90.00
#
_symmetry.space_group_name_H-M   'P 1'
#
loop_
_entity.id
_entity.type
_entity.pdbx_description
1 polymer ?
#
loop_
_entity_poly.entity_id
_entity_poly.type
_entity_poly.pdbx_seq_one_letter_code
_entity_poly.pdbx_strand_id
1 'polypeptide(L)'
;MAFYFRADDVPELRGLSKWDQRVLLRGTFLRERAISTLVLLLIVIGSIQFVINPLVESLAPGFRNNTLGYAAVLIVWLLALMSARDIVMMNILRPKIAAKRAEKQAAELAAAKAANEGDAAG
;
A
#
# COMPACT_ATOMS: atom_id res chain seq x y z
N MET A 1 1.14 10.77 15.45
CA MET A 1 0.71 9.64 14.60
C MET A 1 1.89 8.71 14.43
N ALA A 2 1.74 7.41 14.73
CA ALA A 2 2.81 6.45 14.53
C ALA A 2 2.91 6.10 13.03
N PHE A 3 4.09 6.25 12.44
CA PHE A 3 4.38 5.85 11.06
C PHE A 3 5.11 4.51 11.10
N TYR A 4 4.60 3.48 10.39
CA TYR A 4 5.31 2.19 10.30
C TYR A 4 5.79 1.96 8.87
N PHE A 5 6.99 1.40 8.76
CA PHE A 5 7.65 1.06 7.50
C PHE A 5 7.29 -0.35 7.02
N ARG A 6 6.90 -1.25 7.93
CA ARG A 6 6.48 -2.62 7.61
C ARG A 6 5.04 -2.89 8.04
N ALA A 7 4.36 -3.75 7.29
CA ALA A 7 2.99 -4.16 7.59
C ALA A 7 2.88 -4.95 8.90
N ASP A 8 3.95 -5.68 9.25
CA ASP A 8 3.99 -6.48 10.48
C ASP A 8 4.07 -5.63 11.76
N ASP A 9 4.53 -4.39 11.63
CA ASP A 9 4.63 -3.43 12.75
C ASP A 9 3.31 -2.72 13.04
N VAL A 10 2.31 -2.90 12.16
CA VAL A 10 0.98 -2.29 12.26
C VAL A 10 0.17 -3.05 13.31
N PRO A 11 -0.14 -2.47 14.49
CA PRO A 11 -0.90 -3.14 15.54
C PRO A 11 -2.30 -3.57 15.04
N GLU A 12 -2.87 -2.83 14.10
CA GLU A 12 -4.16 -3.14 13.47
C GLU A 12 -4.12 -4.42 12.59
N LEU A 13 -2.93 -4.85 12.16
CA LEU A 13 -2.72 -6.06 11.35
C LEU A 13 -2.13 -7.23 12.17
N ARG A 14 -1.82 -7.03 13.46
CA ARG A 14 -1.35 -8.09 14.35
C ARG A 14 -2.43 -9.16 14.57
N GLY A 15 -2.03 -10.42 14.46
CA GLY A 15 -2.90 -11.59 14.64
C GLY A 15 -3.64 -12.06 13.39
N LEU A 16 -3.51 -11.40 12.24
CA LEU A 16 -4.02 -11.91 10.96
C LEU A 16 -2.96 -12.75 10.24
N SER A 17 -3.41 -13.77 9.50
CA SER A 17 -2.54 -14.50 8.59
C SER A 17 -2.03 -13.59 7.46
N LYS A 18 -0.87 -13.89 6.88
CA LYS A 18 -0.33 -13.16 5.70
C LYS A 18 -1.28 -13.17 4.49
N TRP A 19 -2.23 -14.09 4.47
CA TRP A 19 -3.25 -14.18 3.42
C TRP A 19 -4.40 -13.20 3.70
N ASP A 20 -4.91 -13.16 4.93
CA ASP A 20 -5.97 -12.22 5.31
C ASP A 20 -5.52 -10.77 5.28
N GLN A 21 -4.26 -10.51 5.68
CA GLN A 21 -3.64 -9.20 5.50
C GLN A 21 -3.64 -8.79 4.02
N ARG A 22 -3.33 -9.72 3.10
CA ARG A 22 -3.36 -9.44 1.66
C ARG A 22 -4.79 -9.19 1.17
N VAL A 23 -5.77 -9.96 1.63
CA VAL A 23 -7.18 -9.79 1.23
C VAL A 23 -7.74 -8.45 1.73
N LEU A 24 -7.45 -8.05 2.97
CA LEU A 24 -7.83 -6.74 3.49
C LEU A 24 -7.09 -5.60 2.78
N LEU A 25 -5.77 -5.68 2.64
CA LEU A 25 -5.01 -4.58 2.03
C LEU A 25 -5.28 -4.43 0.53
N ARG A 26 -5.52 -5.54 -0.19
CA ARG A 26 -5.65 -5.53 -1.66
C ARG A 26 -7.09 -5.64 -2.15
N GLY A 27 -7.98 -6.32 -1.41
CA GLY A 27 -9.35 -6.59 -1.83
C GLY A 27 -10.35 -5.50 -1.40
N THR A 28 -10.21 -4.95 -0.19
CA THR A 28 -11.21 -3.97 0.33
C THR A 28 -10.93 -2.52 -0.05
N PHE A 29 -9.72 -2.17 -0.48
CA PHE A 29 -9.31 -0.78 -0.77
C PHE A 29 -8.96 -0.54 -2.25
N LEU A 30 -9.69 -1.18 -3.17
CA LEU A 30 -9.47 -1.07 -4.62
C LEU A 30 -9.56 0.39 -5.11
N ARG A 31 -10.51 1.17 -4.60
CA ARG A 31 -10.71 2.57 -5.00
C ARG A 31 -9.56 3.47 -4.55
N GLU A 32 -9.16 3.36 -3.28
CA GLU A 32 -8.02 4.11 -2.74
C GLU A 32 -6.72 3.72 -3.44
N ARG A 33 -6.58 2.44 -3.79
CA ARG A 33 -5.44 1.95 -4.56
C ARG A 33 -5.42 2.54 -5.96
N ALA A 34 -6.56 2.61 -6.65
CA ALA A 34 -6.65 3.25 -7.97
C ALA A 34 -6.28 4.74 -7.91
N ILE A 35 -6.81 5.49 -6.94
CA ILE A 35 -6.48 6.92 -6.74
C ILE A 35 -4.99 7.08 -6.43
N SER A 36 -4.43 6.25 -5.55
CA SER A 36 -3.01 6.26 -5.23
C SER A 36 -2.13 5.90 -6.43
N THR A 37 -2.57 5.00 -7.32
CA THR A 37 -1.85 4.71 -8.56
C THR A 37 -1.83 5.92 -9.48
N LEU A 38 -2.94 6.65 -9.61
CA LEU A 38 -3.01 7.87 -10.42
C LEU A 38 -2.10 8.97 -9.87
N VAL A 39 -2.12 9.18 -8.56
CA VAL A 39 -1.20 10.14 -7.91
C VAL A 39 0.25 9.70 -8.09
N LEU A 40 0.56 8.41 -7.93
CA LEU A 40 1.89 7.87 -8.17
C LEU A 40 2.34 8.12 -9.62
N LEU A 41 1.46 7.95 -10.60
CA LEU A 41 1.76 8.21 -12.00
C LEU A 41 2.16 9.68 -12.23
N LEU A 42 1.40 10.61 -11.65
CA LEU A 42 1.74 12.04 -11.72
C LEU A 42 3.08 12.35 -11.06
N ILE A 43 3.34 11.74 -9.89
CA ILE A 43 4.62 11.89 -9.18
C ILE A 43 5.77 11.31 -10.00
N VAL A 44 5.60 10.14 -10.62
CA VAL A 44 6.63 9.52 -11.48
C VAL A 44 6.98 10.48 -12.62
N ILE A 45 5.98 10.94 -13.37
CA ILE A 45 6.19 11.83 -14.52
C ILE A 45 6.87 13.14 -14.07
N GLY A 46 6.38 13.76 -12.99
CA GLY A 46 6.98 14.98 -12.44
C GLY A 46 8.41 14.75 -11.94
N SER A 47 8.64 13.65 -11.22
CA SER A 47 9.95 13.34 -10.65
C SER A 47 11.01 13.08 -11.72
N ILE A 48 10.63 12.57 -12.90
CA ILE A 48 11.58 12.42 -14.00
C ILE A 48 12.13 13.80 -14.40
N GLN A 49 11.24 14.78 -14.60
CA GLN A 49 11.64 16.10 -15.06
C GLN A 49 12.36 16.94 -14.00
N PHE A 50 11.89 16.89 -12.75
CA PHE A 50 12.34 17.80 -11.70
C PHE A 50 13.32 17.19 -10.71
N VAL A 51 13.49 15.87 -10.68
CA VAL A 51 14.37 15.17 -9.73
C VAL A 51 15.43 14.37 -10.48
N ILE A 52 15.03 13.39 -11.29
CA ILE A 52 15.96 12.46 -11.96
C ILE A 52 16.82 13.20 -12.98
N ASN A 53 16.20 13.96 -13.89
CA ASN A 53 16.90 14.68 -14.93
C ASN A 53 17.99 15.63 -14.37
N PRO A 54 17.68 16.56 -13.44
CA PRO A 54 18.69 17.44 -12.87
C PRO A 54 19.74 16.68 -12.04
N LEU A 55 19.36 15.61 -11.32
CA LEU A 55 20.33 14.79 -10.57
C LEU A 55 21.33 14.11 -11.50
N VAL A 56 20.85 13.48 -12.58
CA VAL A 56 21.71 12.82 -13.58
C VAL A 56 22.63 13.84 -14.25
N GLU A 57 22.11 15.02 -14.59
CA GLU A 57 22.91 16.10 -15.18
C GLU A 57 24.02 16.60 -14.25
N SER A 58 23.73 16.69 -12.95
CA SER A 58 24.70 17.14 -11.94
C SER A 58 25.76 16.09 -11.56
N LEU A 59 25.39 14.80 -11.52
CA LEU A 59 26.26 13.72 -11.03
C LEU A 59 27.03 13.02 -12.14
N ALA A 60 26.42 12.90 -13.32
CA ALA A 60 26.99 12.16 -14.44
C ALA A 60 26.55 12.79 -15.78
N PRO A 61 27.12 13.96 -16.15
CA PRO A 61 26.82 14.61 -17.42
C PRO A 61 27.17 13.67 -18.58
N GLY A 62 26.21 13.43 -19.48
CA GLY A 62 26.34 12.49 -20.60
C GLY A 62 25.78 11.09 -20.35
N PHE A 63 25.42 10.73 -19.11
CA PHE A 63 24.82 9.42 -18.80
C PHE A 63 23.43 9.24 -19.43
N ARG A 64 22.74 10.36 -19.75
CA ARG A 64 21.50 10.38 -20.56
C ARG A 64 21.67 9.79 -21.96
N ASN A 65 22.88 9.86 -22.54
CA ASN A 65 23.15 9.32 -23.87
C ASN A 65 23.43 7.81 -23.84
N ASN A 66 23.65 7.24 -22.66
CA ASN A 66 23.71 5.80 -22.47
C ASN A 66 22.31 5.29 -22.14
N THR A 67 21.57 4.89 -23.18
CA THR A 67 20.18 4.42 -23.09
C THR A 67 19.99 3.32 -22.05
N LEU A 68 20.97 2.42 -21.93
CA LEU A 68 20.88 1.24 -21.06
C LEU A 68 21.14 1.61 -19.60
N GLY A 69 22.14 2.46 -19.34
CA GLY A 69 22.42 2.99 -18.01
C GLY A 69 21.28 3.87 -17.49
N TYR A 70 20.75 4.74 -18.34
CA TYR A 70 19.63 5.61 -17.99
C TYR A 70 18.33 4.81 -17.72
N ALA A 71 18.05 3.78 -18.52
CA ALA A 71 16.92 2.89 -18.28
C ALA A 71 17.03 2.16 -16.93
N ALA A 72 18.22 1.70 -16.55
CA ALA A 72 18.44 1.07 -15.25
C ALA A 72 18.14 2.01 -14.08
N VAL A 73 18.58 3.28 -14.16
CA VAL A 73 18.27 4.30 -13.14
C VAL A 73 16.77 4.53 -13.02
N LEU A 74 16.06 4.64 -14.15
CA LEU A 74 14.60 4.81 -14.14
C LEU A 74 13.88 3.61 -13.53
N ILE A 75 14.33 2.38 -13.80
CA ILE A 75 13.74 1.16 -13.21
C ILE A 75 13.95 1.14 -11.70
N VAL A 76 15.18 1.40 -11.22
CA VAL A 76 15.47 1.46 -9.78
C VAL A 76 14.61 2.55 -9.11
N TRP A 77 14.46 3.71 -9.74
CA TRP A 77 13.64 4.79 -9.23
C TRP A 77 12.15 4.41 -9.17
N LEU A 78 11.63 3.77 -10.22
CA LEU A 78 10.26 3.27 -10.24
C LEU A 78 10.00 2.30 -9.10
N LEU A 79 10.91 1.35 -8.85
CA LEU A 79 10.80 0.39 -7.75
C LEU A 79 10.84 1.08 -6.37
N ALA A 80 11.68 2.10 -6.22
CA ALA A 80 11.74 2.91 -5.01
C ALA A 80 10.41 3.65 -4.77
N LEU A 81 9.84 4.27 -5.81
CA LEU A 81 8.56 4.96 -5.73
C LEU A 81 7.38 4.01 -5.47
N MET A 82 7.37 2.82 -6.06
CA MET A 82 6.37 1.79 -5.76
C MET A 82 6.43 1.37 -4.29
N SER A 83 7.64 1.15 -3.76
CA SER A 83 7.84 0.80 -2.35
C SER A 83 7.39 1.93 -1.42
N ALA A 84 7.76 3.18 -1.73
CA ALA A 84 7.31 4.35 -0.96
C ALA A 84 5.78 4.50 -0.96
N ARG A 85 5.15 4.31 -2.12
CA ARG A 85 3.69 4.35 -2.27
C ARG A 85 2.99 3.31 -1.41
N ASP A 86 3.50 2.07 -1.37
CA ASP A 86 2.92 1.02 -0.54
C ASP A 86 3.02 1.34 0.96
N ILE A 87 4.16 1.91 1.40
CA ILE A 87 4.34 2.38 2.79
C ILE A 87 3.35 3.50 3.12
N VAL A 88 3.23 4.51 2.25
CA VAL A 88 2.31 5.64 2.46
C VAL A 88 0.86 5.15 2.51
N MET A 89 0.45 4.29 1.58
CA MET A 89 -0.89 3.73 1.53
C MET A 89 -1.24 2.93 2.77
N MET A 90 -0.30 2.13 3.27
CA MET A 90 -0.49 1.39 4.50
C MET A 90 -0.76 2.32 5.69
N ASN A 91 -0.01 3.42 5.81
CA ASN A 91 -0.21 4.40 6.89
C ASN A 91 -1.54 5.17 6.75
N ILE A 92 -1.93 5.53 5.53
CA ILE A 92 -3.21 6.23 5.26
C ILE A 92 -4.42 5.32 5.49
N LEU A 93 -4.31 4.03 5.13
CA LEU A 93 -5.42 3.08 5.23
C LEU A 93 -5.63 2.50 6.64
N ARG A 94 -4.67 2.65 7.55
CA ARG A 94 -4.78 2.16 8.95
C ARG A 94 -6.09 2.45 9.66
N PRO A 95 -6.57 3.70 9.77
CA PRO A 95 -7.83 3.96 10.46
C PRO A 95 -9.01 3.23 9.81
N LYS A 96 -8.98 3.06 8.48
CA LYS A 96 -10.00 2.31 7.75
C LYS A 96 -9.88 0.79 7.96
N ILE A 97 -8.65 0.27 8.10
CA ILE A 97 -8.38 -1.13 8.42
C ILE A 97 -8.90 -1.46 9.83
N ALA A 98 -8.66 -0.58 10.81
CA ALA A 98 -9.19 -0.73 12.17
C ALA A 98 -10.72 -0.78 12.18
N ALA A 99 -11.38 0.16 11.47
CA ALA A 99 -12.84 0.19 11.36
C ALA A 99 -13.40 -1.09 10.70
N LYS A 100 -12.80 -1.55 9.59
CA LYS A 100 -13.24 -2.77 8.91
C LYS A 100 -13.02 -4.05 9.72
N ARG A 101 -11.99 -4.10 10.57
CA ARG A 101 -11.77 -5.22 11.48
C ARG A 101 -12.86 -5.28 12.56
N ALA A 102 -13.23 -4.13 13.12
CA ALA A 102 -14.33 -4.04 14.08
C ALA A 102 -15.66 -4.49 13.44
N GLU A 103 -15.94 -4.08 12.20
CA GLU A 103 -17.11 -4.55 11.45
C GLU A 103 -17.10 -6.07 11.20
N LYS A 104 -15.97 -6.64 10.77
CA LYS A 104 -15.86 -8.10 10.55
C LYS A 104 -16.04 -8.90 11.83
N GLN A 105 -15.42 -8.47 12.94
CA GLN A 105 -15.59 -9.14 14.23
C GLN A 105 -17.03 -9.04 14.74
N ALA A 106 -17.68 -7.88 14.56
CA ALA A 106 -19.09 -7.74 14.92
C ALA A 106 -20.00 -8.65 14.08
N ALA A 107 -19.71 -8.80 12.78
CA ALA A 107 -20.46 -9.70 11.89
C ALA A 107 -20.25 -11.18 12.24
N GLU A 108 -19.02 -11.60 12.54
CA GLU A 108 -18.71 -12.97 12.98
C GLU A 108 -19.38 -13.30 14.32
N LEU A 109 -19.37 -12.37 15.27
CA LEU A 109 -20.06 -12.55 16.55
C LEU A 109 -21.59 -12.58 16.40
N ALA A 110 -22.16 -11.76 15.51
CA ALA A 110 -23.58 -11.80 15.20
C ALA A 110 -23.99 -13.12 14.52
N ALA A 111 -23.18 -13.61 13.58
CA ALA A 111 -23.39 -14.92 12.95
C ALA A 111 -23.27 -16.07 13.94
N ALA A 112 -22.29 -16.03 14.85
CA ALA A 112 -22.12 -17.05 15.89
C ALA A 112 -23.28 -17.06 16.91
N LYS A 113 -23.80 -15.87 17.28
CA LYS A 113 -25.00 -15.76 18.13
C LYS A 113 -26.24 -16.31 17.43
N ALA A 114 -26.45 -15.97 16.16
CA ALA A 114 -27.56 -16.48 15.37
C ALA A 114 -27.49 -18.01 15.18
N ALA A 115 -26.29 -18.58 15.04
CA ALA A 115 -26.10 -20.03 14.97
C ALA A 115 -26.43 -20.73 16.30
N ASN A 116 -25.99 -20.16 17.44
CA ASN A 116 -26.28 -20.71 18.77
C ASN A 116 -27.77 -20.59 19.16
N GLU A 117 -28.46 -19.53 18.72
CA GLU A 117 -29.90 -19.37 18.96
C GLU A 117 -30.74 -20.30 18.06
N GLY A 118 -30.25 -20.63 16.86
CA GLY A 118 -30.90 -21.60 15.97
C GLY A 118 -30.78 -23.06 16.43
N ASP A 119 -29.66 -23.42 17.07
CA ASP A 119 -29.42 -24.78 17.58
C ASP A 119 -30.13 -25.05 18.94
N ALA A 120 -30.48 -24.00 19.68
CA ALA A 120 -31.20 -24.12 20.96
C ALA A 120 -32.74 -24.19 20.81
N ALA A 121 -33.25 -24.06 19.58
CA ALA A 121 -34.69 -24.04 19.27
C ALA A 121 -35.18 -25.27 18.47
N GLY A 122 -34.31 -26.27 18.23
CA GLY A 122 -34.63 -27.57 17.60
C GLY A 122 -34.65 -28.71 18.61
#